data_AF-A0A5Q4ZNV3-F1
#
_entry.id   AF-A0A5Q4ZNV3-F1
#
_cell.length_a   1.000
_cell.length_b   1.000
_cell.length_c   1.000
_cell.angle_alpha   90.00
_cell.angle_beta   90.00
_cell.angle_gamma   90.00
#
_symmetry.space_group_name_H-M   'P 1'
#
loop_
_entity.id
_entity.type
_entity.pdbx_description
1 polymer ?
#
loop_
_entity_poly.entity_id
_entity_poly.type
_entity_poly.pdbx_seq_one_letter_code
_entity_poly.pdbx_strand_id
1 'polypeptide(L)'
;MNIRDLIQEAKAAGVRLYLHDGKVKLRGDAEAMKALKPKLAPHKAAILAYLQDAEQQASEFWPWAPYLTTADVERFRTELVGIIEKLADMEHWPDEHRDDVLSRAIRGPLADLLPNLHHFNQRLTEATAQAAAREATKQRTWRFDR
;
A
#
# COMPACT_ATOMS: atom_id res chain seq x y z
N MET A 1 -18.56 12.73 -19.10
CA MET A 1 -17.17 12.89 -18.63
C MET A 1 -17.07 12.26 -17.25
N ASN A 2 -16.06 11.44 -16.97
CA ASN A 2 -15.91 10.78 -15.68
C ASN A 2 -15.30 11.75 -14.65
N ILE A 3 -15.61 11.55 -13.36
CA ILE A 3 -15.12 12.40 -12.26
C ILE A 3 -13.59 12.34 -12.17
N ARG A 4 -13.01 11.15 -12.40
CA ARG A 4 -11.54 10.98 -12.44
C ARG A 4 -10.90 11.83 -13.54
N ASP A 5 -11.50 11.89 -14.72
CA ASP A 5 -10.98 12.66 -15.85
C ASP A 5 -11.03 14.17 -15.56
N LEU A 6 -12.12 14.65 -14.94
CA LEU A 6 -12.28 16.03 -14.49
C LEU A 6 -11.22 16.43 -13.45
N ILE A 7 -10.90 15.52 -12.53
CA ILE A 7 -9.89 15.76 -11.49
C ILE A 7 -8.48 15.72 -12.09
N GLN A 8 -8.21 14.83 -13.04
CA GLN A 8 -6.94 14.81 -13.77
C GLN A 8 -6.76 16.07 -14.63
N GLU A 9 -7.81 16.55 -15.29
CA GLU A 9 -7.80 17.81 -16.05
C GLU A 9 -7.49 19.00 -15.13
N ALA A 10 -8.14 19.07 -13.96
CA ALA A 10 -7.86 20.12 -12.98
C ALA A 10 -6.41 20.04 -12.45
N LYS A 11 -5.91 18.83 -12.19
CA LYS A 11 -4.52 18.60 -11.76
C LYS A 11 -3.51 19.03 -12.84
N ALA A 12 -3.77 18.68 -14.10
CA ALA A 12 -2.94 19.07 -15.23
C ALA A 12 -2.91 20.60 -15.42
N ALA A 13 -4.02 21.27 -15.13
CA ALA A 13 -4.13 22.73 -15.12
C ALA A 13 -3.54 23.39 -13.85
N GLY A 14 -2.92 22.63 -12.94
CA GLY A 14 -2.33 23.17 -11.71
C GLY A 14 -3.35 23.59 -10.64
N VAL A 15 -4.61 23.17 -10.77
CA VAL A 15 -5.68 23.48 -9.82
C VAL A 15 -5.95 22.28 -8.90
N ARG A 16 -5.73 22.49 -7.61
CA ARG A 16 -6.04 21.50 -6.57
C ARG A 16 -7.46 21.71 -6.04
N LEU A 17 -8.23 20.63 -6.04
CA LEU A 17 -9.51 20.55 -5.32
C LEU A 17 -9.25 19.98 -3.91
N TYR A 18 -9.89 20.56 -2.89
CA TYR A 18 -9.79 20.08 -1.52
C TYR A 18 -11.10 20.33 -0.76
N LEU A 19 -11.32 19.59 0.32
CA LEU A 19 -12.44 19.81 1.22
C LEU A 19 -12.05 20.84 2.29
N HIS A 20 -12.97 21.75 2.58
CA HIS A 20 -12.87 22.67 3.71
C HIS A 20 -14.29 22.95 4.21
N ASP A 21 -14.55 22.69 5.49
CA ASP A 21 -15.87 22.80 6.13
C ASP A 21 -16.99 22.09 5.35
N GLY A 22 -16.70 20.88 4.84
CA GLY A 22 -17.66 20.10 4.03
C GLY A 22 -17.98 20.70 2.66
N LYS A 23 -17.18 21.66 2.17
CA LYS A 23 -17.34 22.30 0.86
C LYS A 23 -16.12 22.05 -0.01
N VAL A 24 -16.35 21.84 -1.31
CA VAL A 24 -15.29 21.77 -2.31
C VAL A 24 -14.71 23.17 -2.53
N LYS A 25 -13.41 23.30 -2.29
CA LYS A 25 -12.62 24.51 -2.56
C LYS A 25 -11.60 24.23 -3.66
N LEU A 26 -11.23 25.30 -4.36
CA LEU A 26 -10.27 25.31 -5.45
C LEU A 26 -9.07 26.16 -5.02
N ARG A 27 -7.86 25.68 -5.28
CA ARG A 27 -6.61 26.45 -5.11
C ARG A 27 -5.75 26.26 -6.35
N GLY A 28 -5.30 27.35 -6.94
CA GLY A 28 -4.47 27.34 -8.14
C GLY A 28 -4.48 28.71 -8.81
N ASP A 29 -4.05 28.75 -10.06
CA ASP A 29 -4.09 29.95 -10.89
C ASP A 29 -5.53 30.46 -11.10
N ALA A 30 -5.72 31.78 -11.10
CA ALA A 30 -7.04 32.42 -11.14
C ALA A 30 -7.77 32.20 -12.47
N GLU A 31 -7.04 32.22 -13.59
CA GLU A 31 -7.60 32.00 -14.93
C GLU A 31 -7.92 30.51 -15.11
N ALA A 32 -7.04 29.62 -14.67
CA ALA A 32 -7.30 28.17 -14.67
C ALA A 32 -8.53 27.81 -13.82
N MET A 33 -8.67 28.39 -12.62
CA MET A 33 -9.85 28.19 -11.77
C MET A 33 -11.13 28.72 -12.42
N LYS A 34 -11.08 29.87 -13.10
CA LYS A 34 -12.23 30.45 -13.80
C LYS A 34 -12.67 29.58 -14.98
N ALA A 35 -11.73 29.02 -15.73
CA ALA A 35 -12.01 28.10 -16.84
C ALA A 35 -12.61 26.75 -16.37
N LEU A 36 -12.16 26.25 -15.21
CA LEU A 36 -12.61 24.95 -14.67
C LEU A 36 -13.92 25.03 -13.89
N LYS A 37 -14.22 26.15 -13.23
CA LYS A 37 -15.47 26.36 -12.47
C LYS A 37 -16.76 25.94 -13.21
N PRO A 38 -17.03 26.34 -14.47
CA PRO A 38 -18.26 25.95 -15.17
C PRO A 38 -18.29 24.45 -15.49
N LYS A 39 -17.13 23.80 -15.68
CA LYS A 39 -17.05 22.35 -15.93
C LYS A 39 -17.28 21.54 -14.66
N LEU A 40 -16.87 22.06 -13.50
CA LEU A 40 -16.97 21.39 -12.21
C LEU A 40 -18.33 21.60 -11.52
N ALA A 41 -19.00 22.73 -11.77
CA ALA A 41 -20.27 23.09 -11.13
C ALA A 41 -21.38 22.03 -11.29
N PRO A 42 -21.62 21.42 -12.48
CA PRO A 42 -22.63 20.38 -12.65
C PRO A 42 -22.32 19.09 -11.87
N HIS A 43 -21.04 18.83 -11.58
CA HIS A 43 -20.59 17.60 -10.93
C HIS A 43 -20.24 17.80 -9.45
N LYS A 44 -20.64 18.93 -8.85
CA LYS A 44 -20.25 19.32 -7.49
C LYS A 44 -20.55 18.26 -6.42
N ALA A 45 -21.73 17.65 -6.45
CA ALA A 45 -22.11 16.62 -5.47
C ALA A 45 -21.26 15.35 -5.61
N ALA A 46 -20.96 14.97 -6.84
CA ALA A 46 -20.15 13.80 -7.14
C ALA A 46 -18.66 14.01 -6.83
N ILE A 47 -18.15 15.23 -7.06
CA ILE A 47 -16.80 15.64 -6.64
C ILE A 47 -16.70 15.65 -5.11
N LEU A 48 -17.73 16.13 -4.42
CA LEU A 48 -17.76 16.13 -2.95
C LEU A 48 -17.73 14.70 -2.40
N ALA A 49 -18.56 13.80 -2.94
CA ALA A 49 -18.54 12.38 -2.56
C ALA A 49 -17.17 11.73 -2.84
N TYR A 50 -16.56 12.03 -4.00
CA TYR A 50 -15.23 11.53 -4.34
C TYR A 50 -14.15 12.04 -3.37
N LEU A 51 -14.18 13.33 -2.99
CA LEU A 51 -13.20 13.88 -2.07
C LEU A 51 -13.41 13.38 -0.63
N GLN A 52 -14.66 13.11 -0.22
CA GLN A 52 -14.97 12.54 1.08
C GLN A 52 -14.52 11.08 1.18
N ASP A 53 -14.77 10.30 0.12
CA ASP A 53 -14.26 8.93 0.01
C ASP A 53 -12.72 8.92 0.03
N ALA A 54 -12.08 9.85 -0.68
CA ALA A 54 -10.63 10.02 -0.65
C ALA A 54 -10.09 10.45 0.73
N GLU A 55 -10.82 11.27 1.50
CA GLU A 55 -10.45 11.67 2.86
C GLU A 55 -10.64 10.53 3.86
N GLN A 56 -11.70 9.72 3.71
CA GLN A 56 -11.90 8.50 4.49
C GLN A 56 -10.86 7.43 4.19
N GLN A 57 -10.38 7.38 2.94
CA GLN A 57 -9.30 6.49 2.51
C GLN A 57 -7.91 7.06 2.77
N ALA A 58 -7.78 8.36 3.09
CA ALA A 58 -6.50 8.97 3.38
C ALA A 58 -6.00 8.46 4.74
N SER A 59 -4.94 7.65 4.71
CA SER A 59 -4.22 7.30 5.93
C SER A 59 -3.16 8.34 6.27
N GLU A 60 -2.62 8.22 7.47
CA GLU A 60 -1.75 9.15 8.17
C GLU A 60 -0.64 9.77 7.29
N PHE A 61 -0.46 11.09 7.39
CA PHE A 61 0.52 11.82 6.59
C PHE A 61 1.95 11.53 7.06
N TRP A 62 2.75 10.94 6.18
CA TRP A 62 4.17 10.73 6.39
C TRP A 62 4.96 11.67 5.47
N PRO A 63 5.68 12.68 5.98
CA PRO A 63 6.29 13.72 5.15
C PRO A 63 7.38 13.23 4.20
N TRP A 64 7.87 12.00 4.39
CA TRP A 64 8.92 11.36 3.59
C TRP A 64 8.42 10.18 2.75
N ALA A 65 7.14 9.81 2.83
CA ALA A 65 6.56 8.71 2.06
C ALA A 65 5.35 9.18 1.23
N PRO A 66 5.06 8.53 0.09
CA PRO A 66 3.79 8.71 -0.58
C PRO A 66 2.63 8.47 0.41
N TYR A 67 1.57 9.27 0.33
CA TYR A 67 0.36 9.03 1.10
C TYR A 67 -0.13 7.61 0.81
N LEU A 68 -0.13 6.76 1.85
CA LEU A 68 -0.72 5.44 1.75
C LEU A 68 -2.24 5.59 1.86
N THR A 69 -2.98 4.93 0.99
CA THR A 69 -4.41 4.78 1.20
C THR A 69 -4.66 3.69 2.24
N THR A 70 -5.85 3.67 2.84
CA THR A 70 -6.29 2.55 3.69
C THR A 70 -6.15 1.20 2.96
N ALA A 71 -6.50 1.15 1.67
CA ALA A 71 -6.36 -0.03 0.84
C ALA A 71 -4.90 -0.47 0.67
N ASP A 72 -3.95 0.48 0.56
CA ASP A 72 -2.53 0.14 0.50
C ASP A 72 -2.05 -0.48 1.82
N VAL A 73 -2.48 0.07 2.95
CA VAL A 73 -2.14 -0.45 4.28
C VAL A 73 -2.69 -1.86 4.47
N GLU A 74 -3.94 -2.12 4.09
CA GLU A 74 -4.55 -3.45 4.16
C GLU A 74 -3.82 -4.46 3.26
N ARG A 75 -3.49 -4.06 2.03
CA ARG A 75 -2.68 -4.88 1.12
C ARG A 75 -1.34 -5.24 1.74
N PHE A 76 -0.62 -4.27 2.27
CA PHE A 76 0.70 -4.47 2.87
C PHE A 76 0.66 -5.33 4.13
N ARG A 77 -0.39 -5.21 4.95
CA ARG A 77 -0.59 -6.08 6.11
C ARG A 77 -0.88 -7.53 5.69
N THR A 78 -1.70 -7.71 4.67
CA THR A 78 -2.01 -9.03 4.12
C THR A 78 -0.75 -9.69 3.55
N GLU A 79 0.05 -8.93 2.80
CA GLU A 79 1.33 -9.38 2.26
C GLU A 79 2.31 -9.77 3.39
N LEU A 80 2.42 -8.93 4.42
CA LEU A 80 3.28 -9.20 5.57
C LEU A 80 2.90 -10.51 6.28
N VAL A 81 1.60 -10.74 6.52
CA VAL A 81 1.10 -11.99 7.12
C VAL A 81 1.48 -13.19 6.26
N GLY A 82 1.22 -13.14 4.95
CA GLY A 82 1.54 -14.26 4.06
C GLY A 82 3.04 -14.57 3.97
N ILE A 83 3.91 -13.55 4.05
CA ILE A 83 5.37 -13.75 4.10
C ILE A 83 5.77 -14.44 5.41
N ILE A 84 5.23 -14.00 6.55
CA ILE A 84 5.53 -14.56 7.86
C ILE A 84 5.08 -16.02 7.94
N GLU A 85 3.86 -16.33 7.49
CA GLU A 85 3.34 -17.71 7.46
C GLU A 85 4.24 -18.62 6.61
N LYS A 86 4.59 -18.18 5.40
CA LYS A 86 5.48 -18.95 4.53
C LYS A 86 6.87 -19.16 5.14
N LEU A 87 7.42 -18.14 5.81
CA LEU A 87 8.68 -18.26 6.54
C LEU A 87 8.59 -19.26 7.69
N ALA A 88 7.52 -19.17 8.48
CA ALA A 88 7.28 -20.09 9.59
C ALA A 88 7.21 -21.55 9.13
N ASP A 89 6.55 -21.80 8.00
CA ASP A 89 6.48 -23.14 7.40
C ASP A 89 7.86 -23.62 6.92
N MET A 90 8.61 -22.76 6.20
CA MET A 90 9.92 -23.11 5.67
C MET A 90 10.96 -23.37 6.76
N GLU A 91 10.93 -22.59 7.83
CA GLU A 91 11.85 -22.67 8.96
C GLU A 91 11.34 -23.57 10.09
N HIS A 92 10.16 -24.15 9.96
CA HIS A 92 9.51 -25.04 10.93
C HIS A 92 9.38 -24.40 12.31
N TRP A 93 8.86 -23.18 12.35
CA TRP A 93 8.66 -22.46 13.61
C TRP A 93 7.63 -23.17 14.49
N PRO A 94 7.80 -23.17 15.82
CA PRO A 94 6.75 -23.57 16.74
C PRO A 94 5.52 -22.67 16.59
N ASP A 95 4.32 -23.25 16.74
CA ASP A 95 3.05 -22.51 16.61
C ASP A 95 2.99 -21.28 17.54
N GLU A 96 3.44 -21.41 18.78
CA GLU A 96 3.48 -20.30 19.75
C GLU A 96 4.34 -19.13 19.27
N HIS A 97 5.47 -19.42 18.60
CA HIS A 97 6.35 -18.39 18.07
C HIS A 97 5.73 -17.70 16.85
N ARG A 98 5.15 -18.50 15.94
CA ARG A 98 4.43 -17.96 14.77
C ARG A 98 3.31 -17.03 15.21
N ASP A 99 2.50 -17.44 16.18
CA ASP A 99 1.34 -16.69 16.64
C ASP A 99 1.73 -15.38 17.35
N ASP A 100 2.82 -15.36 18.13
CA ASP A 100 3.36 -14.13 18.73
C ASP A 100 3.82 -13.14 17.65
N VAL A 101 4.58 -13.61 16.65
CA VAL A 101 5.07 -12.77 15.56
C VAL A 101 3.92 -12.22 14.71
N LEU A 102 2.94 -13.05 14.36
CA LEU A 102 1.75 -12.62 13.62
C LEU A 102 0.91 -11.61 14.41
N SER A 103 0.71 -11.85 15.71
CA SER A 103 -0.02 -10.94 16.59
C SER A 103 0.63 -9.54 16.62
N ARG A 104 1.97 -9.48 16.70
CA ARG A 104 2.73 -8.23 16.65
C ARG A 104 2.65 -7.56 15.28
N ALA A 105 2.76 -8.32 14.19
CA ALA A 105 2.65 -7.78 12.83
C ALA A 105 1.25 -7.19 12.55
N ILE A 106 0.19 -7.84 13.04
CA ILE A 106 -1.20 -7.40 12.85
C ILE A 106 -1.55 -6.22 13.76
N ARG A 107 -1.05 -6.18 15.01
CA ARG A 107 -1.43 -5.15 16.00
C ARG A 107 -0.42 -4.02 16.12
N GLY A 108 0.71 -4.13 15.42
CA GLY A 108 1.81 -3.16 15.46
C GLY A 108 1.45 -1.80 14.87
N PRO A 109 2.24 -0.76 15.19
CA PRO A 109 2.06 0.58 14.67
C PRO A 109 2.29 0.61 13.16
N LEU A 110 1.64 1.54 12.45
CA LEU A 110 1.83 1.69 11.00
C LEU A 110 3.28 1.99 10.63
N ALA A 111 4.01 2.70 11.50
CA ALA A 111 5.43 3.01 11.34
C ALA A 111 6.31 1.78 11.03
N ASP A 112 5.95 0.62 11.59
CA ASP A 112 6.72 -0.61 11.46
C ASP A 112 6.33 -1.42 10.21
N LEU A 113 5.25 -1.05 9.51
CA LEU A 113 4.71 -1.85 8.40
C LEU A 113 5.72 -2.05 7.25
N LEU A 114 6.28 -0.96 6.73
CA LEU A 114 7.25 -1.03 5.62
C LEU A 114 8.61 -1.60 6.07
N PRO A 115 9.18 -1.22 7.23
CA PRO A 115 10.37 -1.88 7.76
C PRO A 115 10.21 -3.39 7.95
N ASN A 116 9.08 -3.84 8.52
CA ASN A 116 8.80 -5.26 8.71
C ASN A 116 8.65 -5.98 7.37
N LEU A 117 7.90 -5.40 6.42
CA LEU A 117 7.80 -5.96 5.06
C LEU A 117 9.16 -6.14 4.42
N HIS A 118 10.05 -5.16 4.54
CA HIS A 118 11.41 -5.27 4.02
C HIS A 118 12.19 -6.40 4.71
N HIS A 119 12.19 -6.42 6.04
CA HIS A 119 12.90 -7.42 6.84
C HIS A 119 12.46 -8.86 6.50
N PHE A 120 11.16 -9.12 6.52
CA PHE A 120 10.63 -10.46 6.26
C PHE A 120 10.79 -10.87 4.78
N ASN A 121 10.71 -9.94 3.82
CA ASN A 121 11.02 -10.26 2.42
C ASN A 121 12.49 -10.67 2.21
N GLN A 122 13.41 -9.99 2.89
CA GLN A 122 14.83 -10.36 2.85
C GLN A 122 15.04 -11.77 3.42
N ARG A 123 14.48 -12.05 4.61
CA ARG A 123 14.54 -13.37 5.24
C ARG A 123 13.92 -14.46 4.37
N LEU A 124 12.78 -14.19 3.72
CA LEU A 124 12.14 -15.16 2.82
C LEU A 124 13.01 -15.45 1.59
N THR A 125 13.63 -14.42 1.01
CA THR A 125 14.56 -14.57 -0.11
C THR A 125 15.74 -15.45 0.28
N GLU A 126 16.34 -15.20 1.44
CA GLU A 126 17.44 -16.00 1.98
C GLU A 126 17.03 -17.45 2.25
N ALA A 127 15.90 -17.65 2.93
CA ALA A 127 15.38 -18.99 3.25
C ALA A 127 15.09 -19.79 1.97
N THR A 128 14.55 -19.14 0.94
CA THR A 128 14.28 -19.76 -0.37
C THR A 128 15.59 -20.16 -1.07
N ALA A 129 16.60 -19.29 -1.06
CA ALA A 129 17.90 -19.59 -1.63
C ALA A 129 18.59 -20.77 -0.91
N GLN A 130 18.51 -20.81 0.43
CA GLN A 130 19.04 -21.91 1.22
C GLN A 130 18.31 -23.23 0.94
N ALA A 131 16.98 -23.21 0.85
CA ALA A 131 16.20 -24.39 0.50
C ALA A 131 16.58 -24.93 -0.89
N ALA A 132 16.70 -24.05 -1.88
CA ALA A 132 17.14 -24.42 -3.23
C ALA A 132 18.56 -25.01 -3.25
N ALA A 133 19.49 -24.45 -2.48
CA ALA A 133 20.87 -24.96 -2.37
C ALA A 133 20.95 -26.35 -1.73
N ARG A 134 20.13 -26.60 -0.70
CA ARG A 134 20.01 -27.93 -0.07
C ARG A 134 19.48 -28.95 -1.06
N GLU A 135 18.46 -28.60 -1.83
CA GLU A 135 17.86 -29.49 -2.81
C GLU A 135 18.80 -29.80 -3.99
N ALA A 136 19.53 -28.80 -4.48
CA ALA A 136 20.57 -28.98 -5.49
C ALA A 136 21.69 -29.92 -5.01
N THR A 137 22.09 -29.80 -3.74
CA THR A 137 23.07 -30.72 -3.14
C THR A 137 22.53 -32.14 -3.09
N LYS A 138 21.30 -32.36 -2.61
CA LYS A 138 20.68 -33.69 -2.61
C LYS A 138 20.66 -34.30 -4.02
N GLN A 139 20.16 -33.56 -5.02
CA GLN A 139 20.09 -34.04 -6.41
C GLN A 139 21.46 -34.43 -6.98
N ARG A 140 22.54 -33.73 -6.58
CA ARG A 140 23.92 -34.09 -6.95
C ARG A 140 24.38 -35.37 -6.27
N THR A 141 24.05 -35.56 -4.99
CA THR A 141 24.38 -36.77 -4.23
C THR A 141 23.69 -38.02 -4.80
N TRP A 142 22.44 -37.91 -5.25
CA TRP A 142 21.70 -39.03 -5.86
C TRP A 142 22.13 -39.38 -7.30
N ARG A 143 23.02 -38.60 -7.93
CA ARG A 143 23.45 -38.78 -9.33
C ARG A 143 24.74 -39.60 -9.50
N PHE A 144 25.27 -40.22 -8.44
CA PHE A 144 26.53 -40.98 -8.45
C PHE A 144 26.36 -42.46 -8.08
N ASP A 145 25.56 -43.18 -8.85
CA ASP A 145 25.65 -44.65 -8.92
C ASP A 145 25.29 -45.07 -10.35
N ARG A 146 26.29 -45.07 -11.24
CA ARG A 146 26.25 -45.78 -12.51
C ARG A 146 27.64 -46.17 -12.98
#